data_AF-A0A7T5R6U3-F1
#
_entry.id   AF-A0A7T5R6U3-F1
#
_cell.length_a   1.000
_cell.length_b   1.000
_cell.length_c   1.000
_cell.angle_alpha   90.00
_cell.angle_beta   90.00
_cell.angle_gamma   90.00
#
_symmetry.space_group_name_H-M   'P 1'
#
loop_
_entity.id
_entity.type
_entity.pdbx_description
1 polymer ?
#
loop_
_entity_poly.entity_id
_entity_poly.type
_entity_poly.pdbx_seq_one_letter_code
_entity_poly.pdbx_strand_id
1 'polypeptide(L)'
;MLYIHGLQHLTPKSMDVESTLVIREIRNRAKYPLSEDLVKQEFSQFFASEEDIQTILTAINLLPSNIEKVKKLILEQDKLHEMLNLNRTYQVLNEMPNALQNNLGFVNQTLAFKEQFAKELTAILNTIKTLKSVEEKKEYDKKITNLFRALLRHDVFSFNDEGIIDDARLKHIKDLSESLEKGYLFHFTLEEEMNRVQFDRVKLRIPPDKLEEGEAIKNEINIIKKGIEKSHELNMRMVQCAVFLYSYVKWVVAG
;
A
#
# COMPACT_ATOMS: atom_id res chain seq x y z
N MET A 1 5.28 16.98 -0.72
CA MET A 1 5.21 15.56 -0.35
C MET A 1 6.59 15.18 0.14
N LEU A 2 6.84 15.29 1.45
CA LEU A 2 8.11 14.80 1.99
C LEU A 2 8.06 13.28 2.06
N TYR A 3 9.17 12.72 1.58
CA TYR A 3 9.40 11.33 1.31
C TYR A 3 9.47 10.54 2.62
N ILE A 4 8.37 9.87 2.97
CA ILE A 4 8.48 8.81 3.96
C ILE A 4 9.13 7.63 3.25
N HIS A 5 10.45 7.51 3.43
CA HIS A 5 11.26 6.41 2.94
C HIS A 5 10.75 5.11 3.55
N GLY A 6 10.15 4.22 2.75
CA GLY A 6 9.83 2.83 3.12
C GLY A 6 8.94 2.63 4.36
N LEU A 7 8.27 1.49 4.44
CA LEU A 7 7.48 1.14 5.63
C LEU A 7 8.38 0.91 6.87
N GLN A 8 9.66 0.64 6.64
CA GLN A 8 10.66 0.27 7.65
C GLN A 8 11.38 1.45 8.32
N HIS A 9 11.38 2.65 7.73
CA HIS A 9 12.20 3.76 8.26
C HIS A 9 11.44 4.77 9.10
N LEU A 10 10.13 4.56 9.32
CA LEU A 10 9.40 5.36 10.29
C LEU A 10 9.91 5.02 11.70
N THR A 11 10.68 5.94 12.25
CA THR A 11 11.24 5.93 13.60
C THR A 11 10.89 7.25 14.30
N PRO A 12 10.95 7.33 15.65
CA PRO A 12 10.80 8.60 16.38
C PRO A 12 11.64 9.74 15.79
N LYS A 13 12.90 9.46 15.43
CA LYS A 13 13.82 10.43 14.82
C LYS A 13 13.33 10.93 13.46
N SER A 14 12.84 10.04 12.59
CA SER A 14 12.31 10.43 11.29
C SER A 14 11.04 11.28 11.43
N MET A 15 10.11 10.91 12.31
CA MET A 15 8.89 11.70 12.56
C MET A 15 9.22 13.08 13.11
N ASP A 16 10.26 13.21 13.92
CA ASP A 16 10.71 14.51 14.42
C ASP A 16 11.17 15.46 13.30
N VAL A 17 11.91 14.94 12.32
CA VAL A 17 12.34 15.70 11.15
C VAL A 17 11.13 16.08 10.30
N GLU A 18 10.30 15.10 9.94
CA GLU A 18 9.15 15.30 9.06
C GLU A 18 8.07 16.22 9.67
N SER A 19 7.82 16.10 10.97
CA SER A 19 6.80 16.90 11.67
C SER A 19 7.12 18.39 11.71
N THR A 20 8.38 18.79 11.59
CA THR A 20 8.78 20.20 11.76
C THR A 20 8.10 21.12 10.75
N LEU A 21 7.96 20.69 9.50
CA LEU A 21 7.29 21.46 8.46
C LEU A 21 5.77 21.41 8.63
N VAL A 22 5.24 20.25 9.00
CA VAL A 22 3.81 20.03 9.24
C VAL A 22 3.28 20.91 10.39
N ILE A 23 4.03 21.04 11.49
CA ILE A 23 3.64 21.85 12.65
C ILE A 23 3.42 23.32 12.28
N ARG A 24 4.19 23.87 11.35
CA ARG A 24 4.02 25.26 10.89
C ARG A 24 2.67 25.44 10.20
N GLU A 25 2.27 24.49 9.37
CA GLU A 25 0.98 24.51 8.70
C GLU A 25 -0.17 24.34 9.68
N ILE A 26 -0.04 23.41 10.64
CA ILE A 26 -1.03 23.20 11.71
C ILE A 26 -1.26 24.52 12.48
N ARG A 27 -0.19 25.21 12.89
CA ARG A 27 -0.27 26.50 13.60
C ARG A 27 -1.05 27.57 12.83
N ASN A 28 -0.97 27.56 11.50
CA ASN A 28 -1.62 28.57 10.67
C ASN A 28 -3.12 28.27 10.47
N ARG A 29 -3.54 27.01 10.53
CA ARG A 29 -4.92 26.59 10.21
C ARG A 29 -5.75 26.11 11.40
N ALA A 30 -5.12 25.57 12.44
CA ALA A 30 -5.79 25.06 13.62
C ALA A 30 -5.77 26.06 14.77
N LYS A 31 -6.90 26.20 15.46
CA LYS A 31 -7.02 26.96 16.71
C LYS A 31 -7.30 25.99 17.85
N TYR A 32 -6.74 26.31 19.02
CA TYR A 32 -6.99 25.55 20.24
C TYR A 32 -8.08 26.25 21.08
N PRO A 33 -9.01 25.52 21.72
CA PRO A 33 -9.18 24.05 21.69
C PRO A 33 -9.64 23.56 20.31
N LEU A 34 -9.24 22.34 19.95
CA LEU A 34 -9.60 21.70 18.69
C LEU A 34 -11.07 21.29 18.69
N SER A 35 -11.77 21.52 17.58
CA SER A 35 -13.11 20.98 17.35
C SER A 35 -13.05 19.59 16.72
N GLU A 36 -14.06 18.76 17.00
CA GLU A 36 -14.17 17.43 16.39
C GLU A 36 -14.28 17.52 14.86
N ASP A 37 -15.04 18.49 14.34
CA ASP A 37 -15.20 18.71 12.90
C ASP A 37 -13.87 19.01 12.19
N LEU A 38 -12.99 19.80 12.83
CA LEU A 38 -11.65 20.07 12.29
C LEU A 38 -10.83 18.78 12.24
N VAL A 39 -10.83 17.99 13.32
CA VAL A 39 -10.11 16.72 13.36
C VAL A 39 -10.65 15.75 12.31
N LYS A 40 -11.98 15.65 12.13
CA LYS A 40 -12.60 14.85 11.07
C LYS A 40 -12.14 15.31 9.69
N GLN A 41 -12.20 16.61 9.40
CA GLN A 41 -11.79 17.16 8.12
C GLN A 41 -10.31 16.85 7.83
N GLU A 42 -9.43 17.06 8.81
CA GLU A 42 -7.99 16.92 8.67
C GLU A 42 -7.53 15.47 8.50
N PHE A 43 -8.18 14.52 9.20
CA PHE A 43 -7.75 13.12 9.23
C PHE A 43 -8.56 12.21 8.29
N SER A 44 -9.79 12.56 7.92
CA SER A 44 -10.65 11.71 7.06
C SER A 44 -10.01 11.37 5.72
N GLN A 45 -9.19 12.28 5.18
CA GLN A 45 -8.47 12.12 3.91
C GLN A 45 -7.41 11.00 3.94
N PHE A 46 -7.02 10.46 5.09
CA PHE A 46 -6.07 9.36 5.14
C PHE A 46 -6.74 7.99 5.02
N PHE A 47 -8.00 7.87 5.44
CA PHE A 47 -8.74 6.61 5.46
C PHE A 47 -9.21 6.20 4.06
N ALA A 48 -9.27 4.90 3.82
CA ALA A 48 -9.73 4.34 2.55
C ALA A 48 -11.20 4.70 2.25
N SER A 49 -11.50 4.82 0.97
CA SER A 49 -12.86 4.88 0.44
C SER A 49 -13.39 3.47 0.12
N GLU A 50 -14.69 3.35 -0.15
CA GLU A 50 -15.30 2.11 -0.64
C GLU A 50 -14.71 1.68 -1.99
N GLU A 51 -14.39 2.65 -2.86
CA GLU A 51 -13.74 2.40 -4.15
C GLU A 51 -12.34 1.79 -3.99
N ASP A 52 -11.56 2.27 -3.01
CA ASP A 52 -10.24 1.74 -2.70
C ASP A 52 -10.35 0.25 -2.26
N ILE A 53 -11.33 -0.06 -1.40
CA ILE A 53 -11.60 -1.44 -0.95
C ILE A 53 -12.02 -2.34 -2.11
N GLN A 54 -12.90 -1.85 -2.98
CA GLN A 54 -13.36 -2.62 -4.14
C GLN A 54 -12.22 -2.93 -5.10
N THR A 55 -11.31 -1.98 -5.33
CA THR A 55 -10.12 -2.18 -6.16
C THR A 55 -9.23 -3.31 -5.63
N ILE A 56 -9.03 -3.37 -4.31
CA ILE A 56 -8.26 -4.43 -3.65
C ILE A 56 -8.97 -5.78 -3.76
N LEU A 57 -10.29 -5.81 -3.53
CA LEU A 57 -11.11 -7.02 -3.64
C LEU A 57 -11.07 -7.62 -5.05
N THR A 58 -11.16 -6.78 -6.09
CA THR A 58 -11.05 -7.24 -7.48
C THR A 58 -9.71 -7.93 -7.73
N ALA A 59 -8.60 -7.37 -7.26
CA ALA A 59 -7.28 -7.99 -7.39
C ALA A 59 -7.19 -9.33 -6.65
N ILE A 60 -7.69 -9.41 -5.41
CA ILE A 60 -7.72 -10.66 -4.62
C ILE A 60 -8.49 -11.75 -5.35
N ASN A 61 -9.64 -11.43 -5.94
CA ASN A 61 -10.49 -12.41 -6.61
C ASN A 61 -9.89 -12.91 -7.95
N LEU A 62 -9.10 -12.07 -8.63
CA LEU A 62 -8.45 -12.46 -9.89
C LEU A 62 -7.21 -13.32 -9.70
N LEU A 63 -6.47 -13.14 -8.59
CA LEU A 63 -5.21 -13.83 -8.32
C LEU A 63 -5.29 -15.36 -8.44
N PRO A 64 -6.22 -16.08 -7.78
CA PRO A 64 -6.28 -17.55 -7.86
C PRO A 64 -6.44 -18.05 -9.29
N SER A 65 -7.33 -17.43 -10.06
CA SER A 65 -7.57 -17.82 -11.45
C SER A 65 -6.36 -17.54 -12.34
N ASN A 66 -5.64 -16.43 -12.12
CA ASN A 66 -4.44 -16.08 -12.88
C ASN A 66 -3.27 -17.01 -12.57
N ILE A 67 -3.09 -17.36 -11.30
CA ILE A 67 -2.07 -18.32 -10.86
C ILE A 67 -2.29 -19.67 -11.56
N GLU A 68 -3.53 -20.17 -11.60
CA GLU A 68 -3.84 -21.43 -12.27
C GLU A 68 -3.69 -21.35 -13.80
N LYS A 69 -4.06 -20.23 -14.44
CA LYS A 69 -3.80 -20.01 -15.88
C LYS A 69 -2.31 -20.10 -16.20
N VAL A 70 -1.46 -19.37 -15.47
CA VAL A 70 0.00 -19.38 -15.69
C VAL A 70 0.59 -20.76 -15.40
N LYS A 71 0.13 -21.42 -14.32
CA LYS A 71 0.55 -22.78 -13.97
C LYS A 71 0.19 -23.80 -15.05
N LYS A 72 -0.98 -23.67 -15.68
CA LYS A 72 -1.38 -24.50 -16.82
C LYS A 72 -0.43 -24.31 -18.00
N LEU A 73 -0.06 -23.08 -18.34
CA LEU A 73 0.93 -22.80 -19.40
C LEU A 73 2.30 -23.43 -19.10
N ILE A 74 2.73 -23.42 -17.83
CA ILE A 74 3.95 -24.10 -17.39
C ILE A 74 3.85 -25.61 -17.61
N LEU A 75 2.70 -26.21 -17.30
CA LEU A 75 2.47 -27.66 -17.45
C LEU A 75 2.36 -28.09 -18.92
N GLU A 76 1.85 -27.23 -19.80
CA GLU A 76 1.75 -27.50 -21.24
C GLU A 76 3.14 -27.64 -21.90
N GLN A 77 4.17 -26.98 -21.37
CA GLN A 77 5.54 -26.98 -21.91
C GLN A 77 5.62 -26.63 -23.40
N ASP A 78 4.71 -25.78 -23.87
CA ASP A 78 4.67 -25.32 -25.26
C ASP A 78 5.90 -24.44 -25.55
N LYS A 79 6.61 -24.75 -26.64
CA LYS A 79 7.79 -24.01 -27.11
C LYS A 79 7.48 -22.57 -27.53
N LEU A 80 6.19 -22.23 -27.71
CA LEU A 80 5.76 -20.86 -27.95
C LEU A 80 5.99 -19.95 -26.73
N HIS A 81 6.03 -20.51 -25.52
CA HIS A 81 6.20 -19.75 -24.30
C HIS A 81 7.62 -19.82 -23.77
N GLU A 82 8.07 -18.74 -23.15
CA GLU A 82 9.37 -18.71 -22.46
C GLU A 82 9.21 -19.24 -21.03
N MET A 83 9.69 -20.46 -20.78
CA MET A 83 9.48 -21.17 -19.52
C MET A 83 10.04 -20.42 -18.31
N LEU A 84 11.18 -19.76 -18.45
CA LEU A 84 11.76 -18.94 -17.37
C LEU A 84 10.80 -17.80 -16.96
N ASN A 85 10.14 -17.21 -17.94
CA ASN A 85 9.28 -16.04 -17.75
C ASN A 85 7.92 -16.44 -17.18
N LEU A 86 7.40 -17.59 -17.59
CA LEU A 86 6.22 -18.18 -16.97
C LEU A 86 6.47 -18.48 -15.48
N ASN A 87 7.62 -19.08 -15.14
CA ASN A 87 7.97 -19.35 -13.74
C ASN A 87 8.11 -18.06 -12.91
N ARG A 88 8.73 -17.01 -13.46
CA ARG A 88 8.82 -15.69 -12.82
C ARG A 88 7.43 -15.08 -12.60
N THR A 89 6.57 -15.13 -13.61
CA THR A 89 5.18 -14.66 -13.52
C THR A 89 4.44 -15.40 -12.40
N TYR A 90 4.56 -16.74 -12.35
CA TYR A 90 3.95 -17.56 -11.31
C TYR A 90 4.44 -17.18 -9.91
N GLN A 91 5.75 -17.00 -9.73
CA GLN A 91 6.33 -16.62 -8.44
C GLN A 91 5.81 -15.27 -7.94
N VAL A 92 5.80 -14.25 -8.82
CA VAL A 92 5.30 -12.90 -8.47
C VAL A 92 3.80 -12.94 -8.16
N LEU A 93 3.00 -13.72 -8.85
CA LEU A 93 1.58 -13.83 -8.51
C LEU A 93 1.36 -14.57 -7.19
N ASN A 94 2.17 -15.58 -6.89
CA ASN A 94 2.00 -16.43 -5.72
C ASN A 94 2.42 -15.76 -4.39
N GLU A 95 3.25 -14.70 -4.43
CA GLU A 95 3.66 -13.95 -3.21
C GLU A 95 2.61 -12.93 -2.73
N MET A 96 1.61 -12.59 -3.56
CA MET A 96 0.65 -11.49 -3.30
C MET A 96 -0.57 -11.83 -2.43
N PRO A 97 -1.20 -13.02 -2.50
CA PRO A 97 -2.52 -13.25 -1.91
C PRO A 97 -2.61 -12.94 -0.42
N ASN A 98 -1.67 -13.48 0.37
CA ASN A 98 -1.66 -13.28 1.83
C ASN A 98 -1.45 -11.81 2.20
N ALA A 99 -0.53 -11.13 1.50
CA ALA A 99 -0.22 -9.74 1.77
C ALA A 99 -1.41 -8.81 1.45
N LEU A 100 -2.13 -9.06 0.35
CA LEU A 100 -3.35 -8.33 0.01
C LEU A 100 -4.49 -8.60 1.00
N GLN A 101 -4.70 -9.84 1.42
CA GLN A 101 -5.73 -10.18 2.41
C GLN A 101 -5.46 -9.51 3.76
N ASN A 102 -4.20 -9.55 4.21
CA ASN A 102 -3.79 -8.85 5.43
C ASN A 102 -3.96 -7.34 5.29
N ASN A 103 -3.65 -6.77 4.12
CA ASN A 103 -3.86 -5.35 3.85
C ASN A 103 -5.34 -4.96 3.94
N LEU A 104 -6.20 -5.71 3.24
CA LEU A 104 -7.65 -5.50 3.25
C LEU A 104 -8.24 -5.58 4.66
N GLY A 105 -7.82 -6.58 5.45
CA GLY A 105 -8.28 -6.73 6.84
C GLY A 105 -8.03 -5.47 7.68
N PHE A 106 -6.88 -4.83 7.49
CA PHE A 106 -6.55 -3.59 8.18
C PHE A 106 -7.23 -2.36 7.64
N VAL A 107 -7.39 -2.26 6.33
CA VAL A 107 -8.17 -1.18 5.72
C VAL A 107 -9.59 -1.19 6.30
N ASN A 108 -10.20 -2.37 6.44
CA ASN A 108 -11.51 -2.53 7.08
C ASN A 108 -11.49 -2.15 8.57
N GLN A 109 -10.46 -2.56 9.32
CA GLN A 109 -10.31 -2.20 10.74
C GLN A 109 -10.18 -0.68 10.94
N THR A 110 -9.33 -0.02 10.14
CA THR A 110 -9.12 1.43 10.22
C THR A 110 -10.35 2.21 9.78
N LEU A 111 -11.08 1.73 8.77
CA LEU A 111 -12.34 2.33 8.34
C LEU A 111 -13.41 2.25 9.43
N ALA A 112 -13.57 1.10 10.09
CA ALA A 112 -14.50 0.93 11.21
C ALA A 112 -14.15 1.83 12.41
N PHE A 113 -12.86 2.14 12.59
CA PHE A 113 -12.37 2.99 13.66
C PHE A 113 -12.47 4.50 13.37
N LYS A 114 -12.64 4.91 12.11
CA LYS A 114 -12.55 6.32 11.65
C LYS A 114 -13.37 7.32 12.49
N GLU A 115 -14.65 7.03 12.75
CA GLU A 115 -15.51 7.96 13.50
C GLU A 115 -15.11 8.06 14.98
N GLN A 116 -14.78 6.92 15.59
CA GLN A 116 -14.31 6.86 16.97
C GLN A 116 -12.94 7.53 17.12
N PHE A 117 -12.06 7.36 16.12
CA PHE A 117 -10.73 7.97 16.08
C PHE A 117 -10.78 9.48 16.22
N ALA A 118 -11.63 10.17 15.44
CA ALA A 118 -11.71 11.63 15.49
C ALA A 118 -12.18 12.13 16.86
N LYS A 119 -13.18 11.46 17.45
CA LYS A 119 -13.71 11.77 18.77
C LYS A 119 -12.66 11.56 19.87
N GLU A 120 -12.01 10.40 19.88
CA GLU A 120 -10.95 10.06 20.84
C GLU A 120 -9.76 11.02 20.72
N LEU A 121 -9.32 11.27 19.49
CA LEU A 121 -8.18 12.15 19.24
C LEU A 121 -8.47 13.59 19.69
N THR A 122 -9.66 14.11 19.40
CA THR A 122 -10.08 15.45 19.86
C THR A 122 -10.03 15.55 21.38
N ALA A 123 -10.59 14.56 22.08
CA ALA A 123 -10.58 14.51 23.54
C ALA A 123 -9.16 14.44 24.11
N ILE A 124 -8.29 13.61 23.51
CA ILE A 124 -6.89 13.47 23.90
C ILE A 124 -6.15 14.79 23.73
N LEU A 125 -6.15 15.36 22.52
CA LEU A 125 -5.38 16.57 22.21
C LEU A 125 -5.83 17.77 23.05
N ASN A 126 -7.14 17.91 23.33
CA ASN A 126 -7.63 18.98 24.19
C ASN A 126 -7.25 18.77 25.67
N THR A 127 -7.01 17.54 26.13
CA THR A 127 -6.67 17.30 27.54
C THR A 127 -5.18 17.40 27.83
N ILE A 128 -4.29 17.13 26.84
CA ILE A 128 -2.83 17.09 27.02
C ILE A 128 -2.25 18.30 27.77
N LYS A 129 -2.72 19.54 27.46
CA LYS A 129 -2.22 20.76 28.11
C LYS A 129 -2.56 20.88 29.60
N THR A 130 -3.58 20.15 30.05
CA THR A 130 -4.09 20.24 31.42
C THR A 130 -3.53 19.18 32.36
N LEU A 131 -2.78 18.20 31.83
CA LEU A 131 -2.21 17.09 32.60
C LEU A 131 -1.11 17.58 33.54
N LYS A 132 -1.29 17.35 34.85
CA LYS A 132 -0.35 17.82 35.88
C LYS A 132 0.45 16.67 36.48
N SER A 133 -0.20 15.55 36.78
CA SER A 133 0.46 14.43 37.46
C SER A 133 1.24 13.54 36.49
N VAL A 134 2.18 12.77 37.05
CA VAL A 134 2.97 11.79 36.27
C VAL A 134 2.07 10.64 35.83
N GLU A 135 1.12 10.25 36.67
CA GLU A 135 0.16 9.19 36.44
C GLU A 135 -0.80 9.53 35.28
N GLU A 136 -1.34 10.76 35.27
CA GLU A 136 -2.18 11.28 34.18
C GLU A 136 -1.42 11.28 32.85
N LYS A 137 -0.16 11.76 32.87
CA LYS A 137 0.68 11.78 31.67
C LYS A 137 0.93 10.37 31.13
N LYS A 138 1.20 9.39 32.00
CA LYS A 138 1.37 7.98 31.61
C LYS A 138 0.09 7.38 31.02
N GLU A 139 -1.07 7.71 31.58
CA GLU A 139 -2.35 7.21 31.05
C GLU A 139 -2.63 7.75 29.64
N TYR A 140 -2.44 9.06 29.44
CA TYR A 140 -2.66 9.68 28.13
C TYR A 140 -1.62 9.26 27.09
N ASP A 141 -0.37 9.06 27.50
CA ASP A 141 0.67 8.49 26.64
C ASP A 141 0.28 7.10 26.13
N LYS A 142 -0.30 6.25 26.99
CA LYS A 142 -0.84 4.95 26.59
C LYS A 142 -2.00 5.09 25.59
N LYS A 143 -2.91 6.07 25.78
CA LYS A 143 -4.01 6.33 24.84
C LYS A 143 -3.49 6.77 23.48
N ILE A 144 -2.52 7.68 23.44
CA ILE A 144 -1.86 8.13 22.21
C ILE A 144 -1.15 6.95 21.52
N THR A 145 -0.42 6.14 22.29
CA THR A 145 0.27 4.95 21.77
C THR A 145 -0.71 3.95 21.15
N ASN A 146 -1.90 3.77 21.74
CA ASN A 146 -2.94 2.92 21.15
C ASN A 146 -3.44 3.47 19.80
N LEU A 147 -3.55 4.80 19.65
CA LEU A 147 -3.88 5.41 18.34
C LEU A 147 -2.79 5.11 17.32
N PHE A 148 -1.50 5.26 17.69
CA PHE A 148 -0.40 4.90 16.80
C PHE A 148 -0.39 3.42 16.44
N ARG A 149 -0.67 2.54 17.40
CA ARG A 149 -0.80 1.10 17.16
C ARG A 149 -1.93 0.79 16.18
N ALA A 150 -3.07 1.47 16.30
CA ALA A 150 -4.18 1.30 15.37
C ALA A 150 -3.82 1.75 13.95
N LEU A 151 -2.99 2.79 13.79
CA LEU A 151 -2.54 3.30 12.49
C LEU A 151 -1.36 2.53 11.87
N LEU A 152 -0.45 2.02 12.68
CA LEU A 152 0.82 1.40 12.23
C LEU A 152 0.88 -0.12 12.43
N ARG A 153 -0.12 -0.70 13.12
CA ARG A 153 -0.26 -2.15 13.38
C ARG A 153 0.88 -2.74 14.20
N HIS A 154 1.51 -1.90 15.02
CA HIS A 154 2.69 -2.28 15.78
C HIS A 154 2.75 -1.50 17.11
N ASP A 155 3.37 -2.13 18.11
CA ASP A 155 3.50 -1.57 19.47
C ASP A 155 4.65 -0.55 19.60
N VAL A 156 5.58 -0.62 18.67
CA VAL A 156 6.64 0.38 18.46
C VAL A 156 6.22 1.23 17.27
N PHE A 157 6.56 2.52 17.27
CA PHE A 157 6.36 3.46 16.16
C PHE A 157 7.08 3.01 14.87
N SER A 158 6.58 1.95 14.24
CA SER A 158 7.09 1.30 13.03
C SER A 158 5.93 0.56 12.36
N PHE A 159 5.98 0.35 11.06
CA PHE A 159 4.98 -0.48 10.39
C PHE A 159 5.40 -1.96 10.45
N ASN A 160 4.45 -2.88 10.66
CA ASN A 160 4.76 -4.31 10.60
C ASN A 160 4.82 -4.80 9.14
N ASP A 161 6.00 -5.24 8.68
CA ASP A 161 6.28 -5.60 7.29
C ASP A 161 5.62 -6.92 6.83
N GLU A 162 5.39 -7.88 7.72
CA GLU A 162 4.93 -9.22 7.32
C GLU A 162 3.46 -9.22 6.83
N GLY A 163 2.72 -8.14 7.11
CA GLY A 163 1.29 -8.03 6.85
C GLY A 163 0.88 -7.08 5.72
N ILE A 164 1.83 -6.60 4.90
CA ILE A 164 1.57 -5.51 3.95
C ILE A 164 2.15 -5.70 2.55
N ILE A 165 1.56 -4.95 1.63
CA ILE A 165 2.20 -4.61 0.36
C ILE A 165 3.29 -3.58 0.65
N ASP A 166 4.54 -4.01 0.49
CA ASP A 166 5.75 -3.20 0.62
C ASP A 166 6.27 -2.74 -0.76
N ASP A 167 7.37 -2.00 -0.74
CA ASP A 167 8.02 -1.50 -1.96
C ASP A 167 8.56 -2.64 -2.85
N ALA A 168 8.94 -3.78 -2.27
CA ALA A 168 9.45 -4.92 -3.03
C ALA A 168 8.33 -5.57 -3.85
N ARG A 169 7.18 -5.89 -3.21
CA ARG A 169 5.99 -6.42 -3.90
C ARG A 169 5.46 -5.45 -4.94
N LEU A 170 5.43 -4.16 -4.62
CA LEU A 170 5.04 -3.11 -5.57
C LEU A 170 5.96 -3.09 -6.80
N LYS A 171 7.27 -3.20 -6.58
CA LYS A 171 8.25 -3.25 -7.67
C LYS A 171 8.10 -4.51 -8.51
N HIS A 172 7.95 -5.67 -7.89
CA HIS A 172 7.79 -6.95 -8.61
C HIS A 172 6.58 -6.93 -9.55
N ILE A 173 5.42 -6.43 -9.10
CA ILE A 173 4.23 -6.40 -9.96
C ILE A 173 4.35 -5.35 -11.09
N LYS A 174 5.05 -4.24 -10.85
CA LYS A 174 5.33 -3.22 -11.88
C LYS A 174 6.26 -3.77 -12.95
N ASP A 175 7.39 -4.36 -12.54
CA ASP A 175 8.37 -4.97 -13.43
C ASP A 175 7.72 -6.10 -14.27
N LEU A 176 6.83 -6.90 -13.66
CA LEU A 176 6.06 -7.92 -14.37
C LEU A 176 5.13 -7.29 -15.42
N SER A 177 4.31 -6.32 -15.05
CA SER A 177 3.39 -5.63 -15.96
C SER A 177 4.12 -5.02 -17.17
N GLU A 178 5.24 -4.33 -16.94
CA GLU A 178 6.08 -3.76 -18.01
C GLU A 178 6.71 -4.83 -18.92
N SER A 179 7.04 -6.00 -18.36
CA SER A 179 7.57 -7.12 -19.14
C SER A 179 6.48 -7.75 -20.01
N LEU A 180 5.26 -7.92 -19.48
CA LEU A 180 4.13 -8.46 -20.23
C LEU A 180 3.73 -7.57 -21.41
N GLU A 181 3.84 -6.25 -21.29
CA GLU A 181 3.63 -5.31 -22.40
C GLU A 181 4.62 -5.54 -23.55
N LYS A 182 5.82 -6.04 -23.25
CA LYS A 182 6.85 -6.39 -24.23
C LYS A 182 6.70 -7.82 -24.78
N GLY A 183 5.61 -8.52 -24.43
CA GLY A 183 5.35 -9.88 -24.91
C GLY A 183 6.19 -10.97 -24.25
N TYR A 184 6.72 -10.70 -23.05
CA TYR A 184 7.68 -11.56 -22.36
C TYR A 184 7.17 -12.98 -22.02
N LEU A 185 5.86 -13.24 -22.12
CA LEU A 185 5.33 -14.61 -21.99
C LEU A 185 5.73 -15.51 -23.15
N PHE A 186 5.99 -14.93 -24.32
CA PHE A 186 6.30 -15.66 -25.54
C PHE A 186 7.81 -15.77 -25.73
N HIS A 187 8.23 -16.89 -26.30
CA HIS A 187 9.63 -17.13 -26.64
C HIS A 187 10.06 -16.25 -27.81
N PHE A 188 11.18 -15.55 -27.65
CA PHE A 188 11.87 -14.84 -28.72
C PHE A 188 12.99 -15.73 -29.25
N THR A 189 13.08 -15.87 -30.58
CA THR A 189 14.20 -16.59 -31.19
C THR A 189 15.50 -15.80 -31.01
N LEU A 190 16.64 -16.50 -31.02
CA LEU A 190 17.97 -15.87 -30.96
C LEU A 190 18.14 -14.75 -31.99
N GLU A 191 17.65 -14.95 -33.22
CA GLU A 191 17.71 -13.94 -34.27
C GLU A 191 16.86 -12.70 -33.95
N GLU A 192 15.65 -12.89 -33.42
CA GLU A 192 14.78 -11.78 -32.99
C GLU A 192 15.40 -11.00 -31.83
N GLU A 193 16.02 -11.67 -30.87
CA GLU A 193 16.74 -11.03 -29.76
C GLU A 193 17.97 -10.25 -30.24
N MET A 194 18.80 -10.85 -31.09
CA MET A 194 20.00 -10.21 -31.65
C MET A 194 19.64 -8.95 -32.45
N ASN A 195 18.54 -9.00 -33.20
CA ASN A 195 18.05 -7.89 -34.01
C ASN A 195 17.13 -6.91 -33.24
N ARG A 196 16.89 -7.15 -31.95
CA ARG A 196 16.00 -6.34 -31.09
C ARG A 196 14.61 -6.13 -31.72
N VAL A 197 14.05 -7.20 -32.29
CA VAL A 197 12.76 -7.15 -32.96
C VAL A 197 11.67 -6.81 -31.94
N GLN A 198 10.84 -5.82 -32.25
CA GLN A 198 9.69 -5.45 -31.40
C GLN A 198 8.64 -6.54 -31.38
N PHE A 199 7.95 -6.69 -30.24
CA PHE A 199 6.92 -7.71 -30.06
C PHE A 199 5.79 -7.61 -31.10
N ASP A 200 5.49 -6.40 -31.61
CA ASP A 200 4.51 -6.21 -32.69
C ASP A 200 4.80 -6.97 -33.97
N ARG A 201 6.07 -7.34 -34.22
CA ARG A 201 6.44 -8.21 -35.34
C ARG A 201 6.42 -9.68 -34.93
N VAL A 202 6.84 -9.98 -33.71
CA VAL A 202 6.84 -11.35 -33.16
C VAL A 202 5.42 -11.91 -33.06
N LYS A 203 4.43 -11.09 -32.69
CA LYS A 203 3.04 -11.53 -32.58
C LYS A 203 2.45 -12.09 -33.89
N LEU A 204 2.99 -11.74 -35.06
CA LEU A 204 2.51 -12.20 -36.37
C LEU A 204 2.73 -13.71 -36.59
N ARG A 205 3.67 -14.34 -35.87
CA ARG A 205 3.92 -15.79 -35.95
C ARG A 205 3.24 -16.59 -34.83
N ILE A 206 2.56 -15.93 -33.89
CA ILE A 206 1.90 -16.58 -32.77
C ILE A 206 0.46 -16.94 -33.18
N PRO A 207 -0.01 -18.18 -32.93
CA PRO A 207 -1.40 -18.55 -33.15
C PRO A 207 -2.36 -17.57 -32.45
N PRO A 208 -3.46 -17.13 -33.11
CA PRO A 208 -4.36 -16.13 -32.54
C PRO A 208 -4.94 -16.50 -31.17
N ASP A 209 -5.30 -17.77 -30.98
CA ASP A 209 -5.82 -18.32 -29.72
C ASP A 209 -4.82 -18.20 -28.57
N LYS A 210 -3.53 -18.46 -28.84
CA LYS A 210 -2.45 -18.31 -27.86
C LYS A 210 -2.11 -16.85 -27.57
N LEU A 211 -2.21 -15.99 -28.59
CA LEU A 211 -2.04 -14.56 -28.41
C LEU A 211 -3.15 -13.98 -27.51
N GLU A 212 -4.41 -14.36 -27.76
CA GLU A 212 -5.57 -13.97 -26.95
C GLU A 212 -5.43 -14.45 -25.50
N GLU A 213 -4.97 -15.70 -25.28
CA GLU A 213 -4.70 -16.24 -23.94
C GLU A 213 -3.65 -15.39 -23.18
N GLY A 214 -2.54 -15.03 -23.83
CA GLY A 214 -1.52 -14.16 -23.26
C GLY A 214 -2.01 -12.74 -23.00
N GLU A 215 -2.83 -12.17 -23.89
CA GLU A 215 -3.43 -10.85 -23.70
C GLU A 215 -4.43 -10.81 -22.54
N ALA A 216 -5.23 -11.87 -22.37
CA ALA A 216 -6.14 -12.01 -21.24
C ALA A 216 -5.37 -12.02 -19.91
N ILE A 217 -4.30 -12.81 -19.81
CA ILE A 217 -3.42 -12.85 -18.62
C ILE A 217 -2.83 -11.46 -18.35
N LYS A 218 -2.29 -10.78 -19.39
CA LYS A 218 -1.74 -9.42 -19.25
C LYS A 218 -2.78 -8.43 -18.70
N ASN A 219 -3.99 -8.44 -19.25
CA ASN A 219 -5.05 -7.51 -18.86
C ASN A 219 -5.48 -7.75 -17.40
N GLU A 220 -5.61 -9.01 -16.99
CA GLU A 220 -5.95 -9.36 -15.61
C GLU A 220 -4.82 -8.99 -14.63
N ILE A 221 -3.55 -9.22 -15.00
CA ILE A 221 -2.39 -8.79 -14.22
C ILE A 221 -2.34 -7.26 -14.06
N ASN A 222 -2.73 -6.50 -15.08
CA ASN A 222 -2.84 -5.03 -14.96
C ASN A 222 -3.94 -4.61 -13.97
N ILE A 223 -5.02 -5.38 -13.82
CA ILE A 223 -6.04 -5.12 -12.79
C ILE A 223 -5.48 -5.49 -11.41
N ILE A 224 -4.79 -6.62 -11.28
CA ILE A 224 -4.13 -7.04 -10.03
C ILE A 224 -3.12 -5.97 -9.58
N LYS A 225 -2.30 -5.45 -10.50
CA LYS A 225 -1.35 -4.36 -10.27
C LYS A 225 -2.03 -3.14 -9.65
N LYS A 226 -3.18 -2.71 -10.16
CA LYS A 226 -3.94 -1.58 -9.58
C LYS A 226 -4.33 -1.83 -8.13
N GLY A 227 -4.74 -3.05 -7.79
CA GLY A 227 -5.02 -3.44 -6.40
C GLY A 227 -3.78 -3.37 -5.50
N ILE A 228 -2.64 -3.86 -5.98
CA ILE A 228 -1.36 -3.80 -5.26
C ILE A 228 -0.90 -2.36 -5.05
N GLU A 229 -0.92 -1.53 -6.10
CA GLU A 229 -0.60 -0.10 -6.04
C GLU A 229 -1.50 0.62 -5.06
N LYS A 230 -2.80 0.32 -5.07
CA LYS A 230 -3.76 0.91 -4.15
C LYS A 230 -3.50 0.50 -2.69
N SER A 231 -3.26 -0.78 -2.43
CA SER A 231 -2.89 -1.27 -1.09
C SER A 231 -1.63 -0.60 -0.56
N HIS A 232 -0.61 -0.41 -1.40
CA HIS A 232 0.61 0.31 -1.03
C HIS A 232 0.31 1.77 -0.70
N GLU A 233 -0.45 2.47 -1.55
CA GLU A 233 -0.86 3.85 -1.34
C GLU A 233 -1.57 4.04 0.01
N LEU A 234 -2.50 3.14 0.36
CA LEU A 234 -3.20 3.18 1.64
C LEU A 234 -2.27 2.98 2.84
N ASN A 235 -1.29 2.08 2.75
CA ASN A 235 -0.28 1.92 3.80
C ASN A 235 0.50 3.22 4.00
N MET A 236 0.93 3.86 2.90
CA MET A 236 1.65 5.11 2.95
C MET A 236 0.79 6.26 3.49
N ARG A 237 -0.52 6.30 3.18
CA ARG A 237 -1.47 7.27 3.76
C ARG A 237 -1.61 7.07 5.27
N MET A 238 -1.62 5.83 5.77
CA MET A 238 -1.64 5.57 7.22
C MET A 238 -0.34 5.98 7.91
N VAL A 239 0.80 5.79 7.26
CA VAL A 239 2.09 6.29 7.74
C VAL A 239 2.10 7.82 7.79
N GLN A 240 1.58 8.49 6.76
CA GLN A 240 1.40 9.95 6.77
C GLN A 240 0.45 10.40 7.89
N CYS A 241 -0.66 9.70 8.10
CA CYS A 241 -1.59 9.94 9.20
C CYS A 241 -0.89 9.90 10.56
N ALA A 242 0.01 8.94 10.78
CA ALA A 242 0.80 8.84 12.00
C ALA A 242 1.77 10.03 12.17
N VAL A 243 2.50 10.42 11.13
CA VAL A 243 3.35 11.65 11.17
C VAL A 243 2.51 12.88 11.50
N PHE A 244 1.31 12.95 10.93
CA PHE A 244 0.38 14.05 11.13
C PHE A 244 -0.13 14.10 12.58
N LEU A 245 -0.53 12.95 13.13
CA LEU A 245 -0.89 12.79 14.54
C LEU A 245 0.27 13.23 15.47
N TYR A 246 1.49 12.75 15.20
CA TYR A 246 2.68 13.12 15.97
C TYR A 246 2.92 14.64 15.95
N SER A 247 2.72 15.26 14.79
CA SER A 247 2.84 16.71 14.61
C SER A 247 1.81 17.48 15.46
N TYR A 248 0.55 17.02 15.50
CA TYR A 248 -0.49 17.61 16.35
C TYR A 248 -0.14 17.48 17.84
N VAL A 249 0.30 16.30 18.29
CA VAL A 249 0.72 16.08 19.68
C VAL A 249 1.85 17.03 20.05
N LYS A 250 2.90 17.10 19.22
CA LYS A 250 4.06 17.99 19.45
C LYS A 250 3.67 19.47 19.45
N TRP A 251 2.80 19.88 18.53
CA TRP A 251 2.29 21.26 18.49
C TRP A 251 1.53 21.63 19.77
N VAL A 252 0.62 20.76 20.22
CA VAL A 252 -0.17 20.99 21.44
C VAL A 252 0.72 21.00 22.69
N VAL A 253 1.74 20.14 22.77
CA VAL A 253 2.66 20.09 23.91
C VAL A 253 3.61 21.30 23.95
N ALA A 254 4.05 21.79 22.78
CA ALA A 254 5.04 22.85 22.67
C ALA A 254 4.47 24.28 22.72
N GLY A 255 3.15 24.45 22.51
CA GLY A 255 2.46 25.74 22.58
C GLY A 255 1.62 25.87 23.84
#